data_AF-A0A1Q4C2A8-F1
#
_entry.id   AF-A0A1Q4C2A8-F1
#
_cell.length_a   1.000
_cell.length_b   1.000
_cell.length_c   1.000
_cell.angle_alpha   90.00
_cell.angle_beta   90.00
_cell.angle_gamma   90.00
#
_symmetry.space_group_name_H-M   'P 1'
#
loop_
_entity.id
_entity.type
_entity.pdbx_description
1 polymer ?
#
loop_
_entity_poly.entity_id
_entity_poly.type
_entity_poly.pdbx_seq_one_letter_code
_entity_poly.pdbx_strand_id
1 'polypeptide(L)' 'MTAGSTNAAAPAETQDTVALTQILVTGLGALATAGQADLACRLAGQACAVVRTSDPVAWQRLNVFLHKMIKHVADTSPT' A
#
# COMPACT_ATOMS: atom_id res chain seq x y z
N MET A 1 -12.91 -0.08 -46.17
CA MET A 1 -12.66 0.97 -45.18
C MET A 1 -12.30 0.27 -43.87
N THR A 2 -11.00 0.19 -43.58
CA THR A 2 -10.40 -0.66 -42.54
C THR A 2 -10.55 -0.02 -41.16
N ALA A 3 -11.24 -0.71 -40.25
CA ALA A 3 -11.26 -0.38 -38.84
C ALA A 3 -9.91 -0.77 -38.22
N GLY A 4 -9.03 0.20 -38.05
CA GLY A 4 -7.81 0.07 -37.26
C GLY A 4 -8.14 0.14 -35.77
N SER A 5 -8.56 -0.99 -35.20
CA SER A 5 -8.62 -1.17 -33.74
C SER A 5 -7.24 -1.63 -33.26
N THR A 6 -6.32 -0.68 -33.09
CA THR A 6 -5.06 -0.96 -32.39
C THR A 6 -5.34 -0.89 -30.90
N ASN A 7 -5.55 -2.07 -30.35
CA ASN A 7 -5.67 -2.38 -28.92
C ASN A 7 -4.60 -1.59 -28.12
N ALA A 8 -5.06 -0.64 -27.32
CA ALA A 8 -4.21 0.13 -26.40
C ALA A 8 -3.72 -0.81 -25.29
N ALA A 9 -2.58 -1.44 -25.51
CA ALA A 9 -1.90 -2.25 -24.51
C ALA A 9 -1.21 -1.34 -23.48
N ALA A 10 -1.88 -1.08 -22.35
CA ALA A 10 -1.29 -0.71 -21.06
C ALA A 10 -2.34 -0.84 -19.93
N PRO A 11 -2.02 -1.23 -18.67
CA PRO A 11 -0.74 -1.72 -18.12
C PRO A 11 -0.90 -3.00 -17.23
N ALA A 12 -0.15 -4.07 -17.53
CA ALA A 12 -0.09 -5.24 -16.64
C ALA A 12 0.78 -4.97 -15.39
N GLU A 13 1.87 -4.20 -15.54
CA GLU A 13 2.84 -3.89 -14.46
C GLU A 13 2.22 -3.17 -13.25
N THR A 14 1.15 -2.40 -13.48
CA THR A 14 0.45 -1.69 -12.41
C THR A 14 -0.47 -2.62 -11.61
N GLN A 15 -0.99 -3.70 -12.22
CA GLN A 15 -1.86 -4.65 -11.51
C GLN A 15 -1.07 -5.49 -10.51
N ASP A 16 0.11 -5.98 -10.89
CA ASP A 16 1.00 -6.72 -9.99
C ASP A 16 1.44 -5.85 -8.80
N THR A 17 1.81 -4.60 -9.08
CA THR A 17 2.19 -3.63 -8.03
C THR A 17 1.03 -3.32 -7.08
N VAL A 18 -0.19 -3.21 -7.60
CA VAL A 18 -1.41 -3.01 -6.79
C VAL A 18 -1.72 -4.24 -5.93
N ALA A 19 -1.60 -5.44 -6.47
CA ALA A 19 -1.82 -6.69 -5.74
C ALA A 19 -0.77 -6.89 -4.63
N LEU A 20 0.51 -6.67 -4.94
CA LEU A 20 1.60 -6.71 -3.96
C LEU A 20 1.40 -5.67 -2.86
N THR A 21 0.98 -4.46 -3.22
CA THR A 21 0.65 -3.40 -2.27
C THR A 21 -0.49 -3.82 -1.33
N GLN A 22 -1.53 -4.47 -1.84
CA GLN A 22 -2.62 -5.00 -1.00
C GLN A 22 -2.13 -6.08 -0.04
N ILE A 23 -1.35 -7.05 -0.52
CA ILE A 23 -0.78 -8.12 0.32
C ILE A 23 0.08 -7.52 1.43
N LEU A 24 0.91 -6.53 1.09
CA LEU A 24 1.75 -5.82 2.06
C LEU A 24 0.89 -5.13 3.13
N VAL A 25 -0.14 -4.39 2.72
CA VAL A 25 -1.07 -3.70 3.62
C VAL A 25 -1.77 -4.70 4.55
N THR A 26 -2.23 -5.83 4.04
CA THR A 26 -2.85 -6.89 4.87
C THR A 26 -1.86 -7.45 5.89
N GLY A 27 -0.62 -7.74 5.49
CA GLY A 27 0.42 -8.22 6.39
C GLY A 27 0.78 -7.23 7.49
N LEU A 28 0.90 -5.94 7.15
CA LEU A 28 1.14 -4.87 8.11
C LEU A 28 -0.02 -4.70 9.11
N GLY A 29 -1.26 -4.85 8.64
CA GLY A 29 -2.44 -4.88 9.51
C GLY A 29 -2.41 -6.05 10.48
N ALA A 30 -2.05 -7.25 10.01
CA ALA A 30 -1.93 -8.44 10.86
C ALA A 30 -0.86 -8.25 11.95
N LEU A 31 0.30 -7.67 11.60
CA LEU A 31 1.36 -7.33 12.56
C LEU A 31 0.86 -6.34 13.63
N ALA A 32 0.13 -5.31 13.23
CA ALA A 32 -0.46 -4.35 14.17
C ALA A 32 -1.46 -5.03 15.12
N THR A 33 -2.33 -5.92 14.60
CA THR A 33 -3.27 -6.68 15.43
C THR A 33 -2.59 -7.68 16.37
N ALA A 34 -1.38 -8.15 16.03
CA ALA A 34 -0.55 -9.00 16.88
C ALA A 34 0.22 -8.21 17.95
N GLY A 35 -0.03 -6.91 18.11
CA GLY A 35 0.66 -6.04 19.06
C GLY A 35 2.03 -5.53 18.57
N GLN A 36 2.42 -5.84 17.33
CA GLN A 36 3.69 -5.39 16.72
C GLN A 36 3.51 -4.09 15.92
N ALA A 37 2.77 -3.14 16.47
CA ALA A 37 2.41 -1.89 15.79
C ALA A 37 3.64 -1.02 15.40
N ASP A 38 4.68 -0.97 16.23
CA ASP A 38 5.92 -0.23 15.91
C ASP A 38 6.62 -0.82 14.66
N LEU A 39 6.76 -2.15 14.64
CA LEU A 39 7.37 -2.87 13.52
C LEU A 39 6.56 -2.68 12.24
N ALA A 40 5.23 -2.78 12.33
CA ALA A 40 4.34 -2.51 11.20
C ALA A 40 4.51 -1.07 10.68
N CYS A 41 4.62 -0.09 11.58
CA CYS A 41 4.80 1.32 11.19
C CYS A 41 6.15 1.54 10.48
N ARG A 42 7.24 0.94 10.99
CA ARG A 42 8.57 1.04 10.37
C ARG A 42 8.61 0.42 8.97
N LEU A 43 8.07 -0.79 8.81
CA LEU A 43 8.01 -1.46 7.50
C LEU A 43 7.14 -0.69 6.50
N ALA A 44 6.01 -0.16 6.95
CA ALA A 44 5.16 0.68 6.13
C ALA A 44 5.86 1.98 5.68
N GLY A 45 6.65 2.60 6.57
CA GLY A 45 7.48 3.75 6.23
C GLY A 45 8.55 3.45 5.17
N GLN A 46 9.24 2.31 5.30
CA GLN A 46 10.22 1.86 4.31
C GLN A 46 9.56 1.60 2.95
N ALA A 47 8.42 0.91 2.93
CA ALA A 47 7.68 0.65 1.71
C ALA A 47 7.23 1.96 1.04
N CYS A 48 6.71 2.92 1.81
CA CYS A 48 6.38 4.27 1.34
C CYS A 48 7.57 4.97 0.67
N ALA A 49 8.76 4.88 1.24
CA ALA A 49 9.97 5.48 0.68
C ALA A 49 10.33 4.88 -0.68
N VAL A 50 10.15 3.56 -0.85
CA VAL A 50 10.43 2.84 -2.10
C VAL A 50 9.39 3.19 -3.18
N VAL A 51 8.10 3.15 -2.85
CA VAL A 51 7.05 3.39 -3.87
C VAL A 51 6.88 4.87 -4.24
N ARG A 52 7.33 5.81 -3.40
CA ARG A 52 7.20 7.27 -3.64
C ARG A 52 7.74 7.71 -4.99
N THR A 53 8.84 7.10 -5.45
CA THR A 53 9.50 7.43 -6.72
C THR A 53 9.07 6.54 -7.89
N SER A 54 8.47 5.38 -7.61
CA SER A 54 8.18 4.37 -8.62
C SER A 54 6.71 4.31 -9.02
N ASP A 55 5.78 4.49 -8.08
CA ASP A 55 4.35 4.39 -8.37
C ASP A 55 3.52 5.31 -7.43
N PRO A 56 2.99 6.44 -7.94
CA PRO A 56 2.26 7.40 -7.11
C PRO A 56 0.92 6.85 -6.59
N VAL A 57 0.32 5.87 -7.27
CA VAL A 57 -0.97 5.27 -6.89
C VAL A 57 -0.81 4.33 -5.70
N ALA A 58 0.21 3.48 -5.72
CA ALA A 58 0.60 2.60 -4.63
C ALA A 58 1.06 3.41 -3.42
N TRP A 59 1.83 4.48 -3.64
CA TRP A 59 2.23 5.42 -2.59
C TRP A 59 1.02 6.03 -1.87
N GLN A 60 0.02 6.52 -2.61
CA GLN A 60 -1.17 7.11 -2.01
C GLN A 60 -1.95 6.09 -1.16
N ARG A 61 -2.09 4.85 -1.62
CA ARG A 61 -2.78 3.78 -0.88
C ARG A 61 -2.05 3.43 0.42
N LEU A 62 -0.73 3.26 0.37
CA LEU A 62 0.07 3.01 1.56
C LEU A 62 -0.02 4.17 2.55
N ASN A 63 0.04 5.39 2.06
CA ASN A 63 0.01 6.58 2.90
C ASN A 63 -1.34 6.74 3.63
N VAL A 64 -2.46 6.45 2.95
CA VAL A 64 -3.80 6.43 3.57
C VAL A 64 -3.89 5.32 4.62
N PHE A 65 -3.37 4.13 4.32
CA PHE A 65 -3.35 3.02 5.28
C PHE A 65 -2.53 3.35 6.53
N LEU A 66 -1.34 3.94 6.36
CA LEU A 66 -0.50 4.40 7.46
C LEU A 66 -1.22 5.40 8.37
N HIS A 67 -1.86 6.42 7.81
CA HIS A 67 -2.63 7.39 8.61
C HIS A 67 -3.75 6.72 9.39
N LYS A 68 -4.45 5.74 8.78
CA LYS A 68 -5.48 4.94 9.46
C LYS A 68 -4.89 4.11 10.60
N MET A 69 -3.77 3.42 10.38
CA MET A 69 -3.11 2.63 11.43
C MET A 69 -2.62 3.51 12.58
N ILE A 70 -1.93 4.62 12.30
CA ILE A 70 -1.41 5.53 13.34
C ILE A 70 -2.56 6.01 14.22
N LYS A 71 -3.68 6.39 13.59
CA LYS A 71 -4.90 6.75 14.33
C LYS A 71 -5.43 5.61 15.18
N HIS A 72 -5.46 4.38 14.66
CA HIS A 72 -6.00 3.22 15.37
C HIS A 72 -5.10 2.75 16.51
N VAL A 73 -3.78 2.80 16.34
CA VAL A 73 -2.77 2.47 17.36
C VAL A 73 -2.75 3.52 18.48
N ALA A 74 -2.90 4.80 18.13
CA ALA A 74 -3.04 5.87 19.13
C ALA A 74 -4.31 5.70 19.98
N ASP A 75 -5.39 5.22 19.37
CA ASP A 75 -6.67 4.95 20.05
C ASP A 75 -6.63 3.68 20.94
N THR A 76 -5.77 2.72 20.60
CA THR A 76 -5.59 1.45 21.35
C THR A 76 -4.55 1.51 22.47
N SER A 77 -4.05 2.70 22.85
CA SER A 77 -3.29 2.85 24.09
C SER A 77 -4.24 2.88 25.29
N PRO A 78 -4.24 1.85 26.17
CA PRO A 78 -5.00 1.92 27.41
C PRO A 78 -4.31 2.92 28.35
N THR A 79 -5.07 3.88 28.85
CA THR A 79 -4.72 4.60 30.09
C THR A 79 -4.87 3.66 31.28
#